data_AF-A0A6A6WQB6-F1
#
_entry.id   AF-A0A6A6WQB6-F1
#
_cell.length_a   1.000
_cell.length_b   1.000
_cell.length_c   1.000
_cell.angle_alpha   90.00
_cell.angle_beta   90.00
_cell.angle_gamma   90.00
#
_symmetry.space_group_name_H-M   'P 1'
#
loop_
_entity.id
_entity.type
_entity.pdbx_description
1 polymer ?
#
loop_
_entity_poly.entity_id
_entity_poly.type
_entity_poly.pdbx_seq_one_letter_code
_entity_poly.pdbx_strand_id
1 'polypeptide(L)'
;DSVSAMSRPVNTAESWAAYDFEMHARNCAYCNNPYEVHRTHSQLCDVGHRLAQDVAHLIYNRTDGLTYSTVLDEDQKLVRVKLPAGYDQARGLLKAIERSLRHRSRTQFVFQDRAY
;
A
#
# COMPACT_ATOMS: atom_id res chain seq x y z
N ASP A 1 24.12 -1.73 21.83
CA ASP A 1 23.29 -0.58 21.47
C ASP A 1 22.03 -1.08 20.81
N SER A 2 20.87 -0.71 21.36
CA SER A 2 19.60 -1.37 21.10
C SER A 2 19.04 -0.96 19.74
N VAL A 3 18.77 -1.95 18.89
CA VAL A 3 18.08 -1.80 17.60
C VAL A 3 16.71 -1.14 17.81
N SER A 4 16.70 0.19 17.83
CA SER A 4 15.51 0.97 17.60
C SER A 4 15.05 0.59 16.20
N ALA A 5 13.97 -0.20 16.12
CA ALA A 5 13.29 -0.44 14.87
C ALA A 5 12.93 0.93 14.28
N MET A 6 13.79 1.44 13.38
CA MET A 6 13.77 2.80 12.88
C MET A 6 12.46 2.98 12.12
N SER A 7 11.48 3.52 12.83
CA SER A 7 10.17 3.84 12.30
C SER A 7 10.34 5.18 11.61
N ARG A 8 10.91 5.17 10.40
CA ARG A 8 11.11 6.43 9.67
C ARG A 8 9.75 6.98 9.21
N PRO A 9 9.58 8.31 9.18
CA PRO A 9 8.44 8.89 8.48
C PRO A 9 8.47 8.44 7.02
N VAL A 10 7.28 8.33 6.43
CA VAL A 10 7.09 8.01 5.01
C VAL A 10 7.98 8.92 4.16
N ASN A 11 8.77 8.35 3.26
CA ASN A 11 9.67 9.12 2.42
C ASN A 11 8.87 9.96 1.41
N THR A 12 9.48 11.00 0.83
CA THR A 12 8.76 11.93 -0.06
C THR A 12 8.02 11.19 -1.18
N ALA A 13 8.67 10.25 -1.87
CA ALA A 13 8.04 9.48 -2.94
C ALA A 13 6.85 8.62 -2.47
N GLU A 14 6.99 7.93 -1.34
CA GLU A 14 5.94 7.11 -0.72
C GLU A 14 4.75 7.97 -0.30
N SER A 15 5.02 9.17 0.20
CA SER A 15 4.01 10.13 0.66
C SER A 15 3.25 10.72 -0.52
N TRP A 16 3.94 11.03 -1.63
CA TRP A 16 3.32 11.44 -2.90
C TRP A 16 2.44 10.34 -3.47
N ALA A 17 2.92 9.10 -3.57
CA ALA A 17 2.11 7.99 -4.09
C ALA A 17 0.84 7.75 -3.26
N ALA A 18 0.97 7.76 -1.92
CA ALA A 18 -0.17 7.64 -1.03
C ALA A 18 -1.14 8.82 -1.16
N TYR A 19 -0.63 10.03 -1.36
CA TYR A 19 -1.43 11.24 -1.55
C TYR A 19 -2.17 11.25 -2.89
N ASP A 20 -1.52 10.87 -3.98
CA ASP A 20 -2.14 10.78 -5.30
C ASP A 20 -3.27 9.76 -5.31
N PHE A 21 -3.05 8.59 -4.68
CA PHE A 21 -4.10 7.59 -4.49
C PHE A 21 -5.24 8.12 -3.61
N GLU A 22 -4.94 8.78 -2.49
CA GLU A 22 -5.95 9.32 -1.58
C GLU A 22 -6.82 10.39 -2.28
N MET A 23 -6.19 11.33 -3.00
CA MET A 23 -6.89 12.34 -3.80
C MET A 23 -7.74 11.70 -4.90
N HIS A 24 -7.20 10.68 -5.57
CA HIS A 24 -7.94 9.95 -6.59
C HIS A 24 -9.14 9.20 -6.00
N ALA A 25 -8.96 8.46 -4.92
CA ALA A 25 -10.01 7.72 -4.25
C ALA A 25 -11.13 8.63 -3.73
N ARG A 26 -10.79 9.83 -3.25
CA ARG A 26 -11.79 10.84 -2.85
C ARG A 26 -12.60 11.38 -4.02
N ASN A 27 -11.98 11.50 -5.19
CA ASN A 27 -12.62 12.06 -6.38
C ASN A 27 -13.28 11.00 -7.29
N CYS A 28 -12.96 9.72 -7.10
CA CYS A 28 -13.39 8.63 -7.96
C CYS A 28 -14.36 7.70 -7.22
N ALA A 29 -15.60 7.60 -7.70
CA ALA A 29 -16.63 6.75 -7.08
C ALA A 29 -16.27 5.25 -7.08
N TYR A 30 -15.46 4.78 -8.04
CA TYR A 30 -15.03 3.38 -8.13
C TYR A 30 -13.83 3.05 -7.25
N CYS A 31 -13.03 4.07 -6.91
CA CYS A 31 -11.80 3.93 -6.16
C CYS A 31 -11.96 4.43 -4.71
N ASN A 32 -13.11 5.04 -4.40
CA ASN A 32 -13.59 5.34 -3.06
C ASN A 32 -13.83 4.05 -2.28
N ASN A 33 -13.25 3.93 -1.09
CA ASN A 33 -13.26 2.72 -0.26
C ASN A 33 -12.69 1.49 -0.98
N PRO A 34 -11.37 1.44 -1.28
CA PRO A 34 -10.75 0.29 -1.95
C PRO A 34 -10.92 -1.02 -1.17
N TYR A 35 -11.09 -0.92 0.15
CA TYR A 35 -11.38 -2.08 1.00
C TYR A 35 -12.77 -2.68 0.71
N GLU A 36 -13.78 -1.85 0.45
CA GLU A 36 -15.12 -2.33 0.07
C GLU A 36 -15.10 -2.91 -1.34
N VAL A 37 -14.45 -2.23 -2.29
CA VAL A 37 -14.25 -2.70 -3.67
C VAL A 37 -13.63 -4.10 -3.69
N HIS A 38 -12.57 -4.32 -2.92
CA HIS A 38 -11.98 -5.67 -2.78
C HIS A 38 -12.96 -6.68 -2.16
N ARG A 39 -13.78 -6.26 -1.18
CA ARG A 39 -14.79 -7.13 -0.54
C ARG A 39 -15.91 -7.51 -1.49
N THR A 40 -16.35 -6.60 -2.35
CA THR A 40 -17.42 -6.82 -3.34
C THR A 40 -16.94 -7.53 -4.60
N HIS A 41 -15.67 -7.98 -4.63
CA HIS A 41 -15.02 -8.53 -5.83
C HIS A 41 -15.00 -7.55 -7.02
N SER A 42 -15.16 -6.26 -6.74
CA SER A 42 -15.03 -5.20 -7.72
C SER A 42 -13.55 -4.86 -7.93
N GLN A 43 -13.24 -4.21 -9.04
CA GLN A 43 -11.90 -3.74 -9.37
C GLN A 43 -11.81 -2.22 -9.24
N LEU A 44 -10.61 -1.75 -8.92
CA LEU A 44 -10.32 -0.32 -9.01
C LEU A 44 -10.36 0.10 -10.48
N CYS A 45 -10.73 1.36 -10.69
CA CYS A 45 -10.52 2.09 -11.93
C CYS A 45 -9.07 1.95 -12.45
N ASP A 46 -8.83 1.96 -13.77
CA ASP A 46 -7.48 1.76 -14.35
C ASP A 46 -6.42 2.69 -13.76
N VAL A 47 -6.80 3.96 -13.52
CA VAL A 47 -5.93 4.97 -12.90
C VAL A 47 -5.64 4.63 -11.45
N GLY A 48 -6.69 4.32 -10.67
CA GLY A 48 -6.54 3.92 -9.27
C GLY A 48 -5.79 2.60 -9.11
N HIS A 49 -5.86 1.70 -10.09
CA HIS A 49 -5.09 0.46 -10.12
C HIS A 49 -3.61 0.71 -10.33
N ARG A 50 -3.23 1.62 -11.24
CA ARG A 50 -1.83 2.06 -11.41
C ARG A 50 -1.29 2.77 -10.17
N LEU A 51 -2.05 3.71 -9.61
CA LEU A 51 -1.68 4.39 -8.37
C LEU A 51 -1.53 3.40 -7.21
N ALA A 52 -2.40 2.40 -7.15
CA ALA A 52 -2.30 1.33 -6.17
C ALA A 52 -1.05 0.46 -6.38
N GLN A 53 -0.65 0.19 -7.64
CA GLN A 53 0.62 -0.47 -7.98
C GLN A 53 1.81 0.36 -7.51
N ASP A 54 1.80 1.67 -7.74
CA ASP A 54 2.89 2.57 -7.33
C ASP A 54 3.03 2.59 -5.80
N VAL A 55 1.92 2.70 -5.08
CA VAL A 55 1.91 2.61 -3.62
C VAL A 55 2.44 1.25 -3.17
N ALA A 56 1.96 0.14 -3.74
CA ALA A 56 2.40 -1.21 -3.39
C ALA A 56 3.88 -1.47 -3.74
N HIS A 57 4.39 -0.77 -4.75
CA HIS A 57 5.79 -0.83 -5.16
C HIS A 57 6.72 -0.12 -4.20
N LEU A 58 6.22 0.85 -3.44
CA LEU A 58 7.00 1.66 -2.51
C LEU A 58 6.80 1.22 -1.05
N ILE A 59 5.57 0.87 -0.68
CA ILE A 59 5.19 0.46 0.67
C ILE A 59 4.15 -0.67 0.64
N TYR A 60 4.21 -1.57 1.61
CA TYR A 60 3.25 -2.67 1.72
C TYR A 60 2.94 -2.97 3.19
N ASN A 61 1.75 -3.49 3.46
CA ASN A 61 1.42 -4.02 4.79
C ASN A 61 1.84 -5.48 4.89
N ARG A 62 2.50 -5.81 5.99
CA ARG A 62 2.76 -7.21 6.37
C ARG A 62 1.60 -7.77 7.18
N THR A 63 1.63 -9.08 7.37
CA THR A 63 0.67 -9.84 8.18
C THR A 63 0.54 -9.35 9.63
N ASP A 64 1.52 -8.60 10.10
CA ASP A 64 1.57 -8.01 11.45
C ASP A 64 0.74 -6.72 11.56
N GLY A 65 0.08 -6.28 10.47
CA GLY A 65 -0.67 -5.02 10.40
C GLY A 65 0.22 -3.77 10.35
N LEU A 66 1.53 -3.98 10.17
CA LEU A 66 2.53 -2.92 10.07
C LEU A 66 2.89 -2.64 8.61
N THR A 67 3.10 -1.37 8.30
CA THR A 67 3.53 -0.92 6.98
C THR A 67 5.05 -0.92 6.91
N TYR A 68 5.57 -1.52 5.85
CA TYR A 68 7.00 -1.59 5.55
C TYR A 68 7.24 -0.98 4.18
N SER A 69 8.38 -0.31 4.03
CA SER A 69 8.88 0.11 2.74
C SER A 69 9.45 -1.10 1.99
N THR A 70 9.18 -1.17 0.70
CA THR A 70 9.89 -2.08 -0.22
C THR A 70 11.31 -1.60 -0.50
N VAL A 71 11.56 -0.29 -0.34
CA VAL A 71 12.89 0.29 -0.43
C VAL A 71 13.67 -0.12 0.81
N LEU A 72 14.57 -1.08 0.61
CA LEU A 72 15.51 -1.50 1.62
C LEU A 72 16.43 -0.33 2.00
N ASP A 73 16.79 -0.24 3.28
CA ASP A 73 17.77 0.72 3.75
C ASP A 73 19.18 0.39 3.23
N GLU A 74 20.16 1.24 3.50
CA GLU A 74 21.57 1.01 3.10
C GLU A 74 22.11 -0.33 3.61
N ASP A 75 21.54 -0.83 4.71
CA ASP A 75 21.85 -2.12 5.34
C ASP A 75 21.01 -3.31 4.80
N GLN A 76 20.33 -3.15 3.65
CA GLN A 76 19.40 -4.13 3.06
C GLN A 76 18.25 -4.57 4.00
N LYS A 77 17.89 -3.72 4.97
CA LYS A 77 16.82 -3.99 5.94
C LYS A 77 15.51 -3.38 5.50
N LEU A 78 14.41 -4.12 5.69
CA LEU A 78 13.05 -3.59 5.52
C LEU A 78 12.81 -2.48 6.53
N VAL A 79 12.53 -1.28 6.04
CA VAL A 79 12.25 -0.15 6.92
C VAL A 79 10.77 -0.11 7.26
N ARG A 80 10.46 -0.07 8.55
CA ARG A 80 9.09 0.13 9.01
C ARG A 80 8.71 1.60 8.79
N VAL A 81 7.61 1.84 8.08
CA VAL A 81 7.09 3.18 7.83
C VAL A 81 5.74 3.36 8.52
N LYS A 82 5.45 4.56 8.98
CA LYS A 82 4.19 4.87 9.65
C LYS A 82 3.39 5.85 8.80
N LEU A 83 2.31 5.37 8.18
CA LEU A 83 1.38 6.23 7.46
C LEU A 83 0.70 7.24 8.42
N PRO A 84 0.64 8.53 8.05
CA PRO A 84 -0.06 9.55 8.82
C PRO A 84 -1.54 9.19 9.02
N ALA A 85 -2.13 9.70 10.10
CA ALA A 85 -3.48 9.34 10.55
C ALA A 85 -4.65 9.95 9.74
N GLY A 86 -4.44 10.32 8.47
CA GLY A 86 -5.47 10.88 7.59
C GLY A 86 -5.54 10.25 6.20
N TYR A 87 -4.79 9.18 5.98
CA TYR A 87 -4.75 8.42 4.72
C TYR A 87 -5.59 7.14 4.84
N ASP A 88 -6.89 7.31 5.08
CA ASP A 88 -7.81 6.20 5.29
C ASP A 88 -7.96 5.34 4.03
N GLN A 89 -7.95 5.96 2.84
CA GLN A 89 -8.05 5.23 1.57
C GLN A 89 -6.76 4.46 1.30
N ALA A 90 -5.59 5.06 1.50
CA ALA A 90 -4.31 4.36 1.36
C ALA A 90 -4.16 3.20 2.36
N ARG A 91 -4.63 3.37 3.62
CA ARG A 91 -4.67 2.28 4.60
C ARG A 91 -5.62 1.16 4.18
N GLY A 92 -6.80 1.51 3.66
CA GLY A 92 -7.76 0.56 3.12
C GLY A 92 -7.17 -0.24 1.96
N LEU A 93 -6.46 0.43 1.06
CA LEU A 93 -5.75 -0.17 -0.06
C LEU A 93 -4.70 -1.19 0.43
N LEU A 94 -3.81 -0.77 1.34
CA LEU A 94 -2.77 -1.65 1.86
C LEU A 94 -3.33 -2.89 2.58
N LYS A 95 -4.46 -2.73 3.29
CA LYS A 95 -5.19 -3.86 3.87
C LYS A 95 -5.80 -4.78 2.82
N ALA A 96 -6.36 -4.24 1.73
CA ALA A 96 -6.88 -5.03 0.63
C ALA A 96 -5.77 -5.83 -0.06
N ILE A 97 -4.62 -5.21 -0.31
CA ILE A 97 -3.43 -5.85 -0.86
C ILE A 97 -2.94 -6.97 0.06
N GLU A 98 -2.74 -6.70 1.36
CA GLU A 98 -2.30 -7.70 2.35
C GLU A 98 -3.23 -8.93 2.40
N ARG A 99 -4.55 -8.70 2.38
CA ARG A 99 -5.54 -9.78 2.29
C ARG A 99 -5.45 -10.56 0.99
N SER A 100 -5.27 -9.89 -0.14
CA SER A 100 -5.13 -10.56 -1.44
C SER A 100 -3.84 -11.39 -1.52
N LEU A 101 -2.74 -10.91 -0.93
CA LEU A 101 -1.45 -11.63 -0.87
C LEU A 101 -1.51 -12.87 0.03
N ARG A 102 -2.27 -12.83 1.14
CA ARG A 102 -2.54 -14.03 1.97
C ARG A 102 -3.29 -15.10 1.19
N HIS A 103 -4.19 -14.69 0.31
CA HIS A 103 -4.99 -15.60 -0.51
C HIS A 103 -4.41 -15.66 -1.93
N ARG A 104 -3.24 -16.33 -2.08
CA ARG A 104 -2.54 -16.56 -3.36
C ARG A 104 -3.40 -17.19 -4.48
N SER A 105 -4.61 -17.64 -4.16
CA SER A 105 -5.62 -18.22 -5.07
C SER A 105 -6.65 -17.22 -5.60
N ARG A 106 -6.70 -15.98 -5.10
CA ARG A 106 -7.58 -14.91 -5.60
C ARG A 106 -6.76 -13.97 -6.47
N THR A 107 -7.33 -13.53 -7.59
CA THR A 107 -6.75 -12.54 -8.50
C THR A 107 -6.11 -11.42 -7.68
N GLN A 108 -4.80 -11.22 -7.83
CA GLN A 108 -4.07 -10.23 -7.02
C GLN A 108 -4.75 -8.88 -7.15
N PHE A 109 -5.07 -8.23 -6.02
CA PHE A 109 -5.75 -6.93 -6.04
C PHE A 109 -4.90 -5.88 -6.77
N VAL A 110 -3.58 -6.05 -6.69
CA VAL A 110 -2.56 -5.29 -7.39
C VAL A 110 -1.56 -6.30 -7.94
N PHE A 111 -1.40 -6.36 -9.26
CA PHE A 111 -0.36 -7.20 -9.86
C PHE A 111 0.98 -6.56 -9.54
N GLN A 112 1.67 -7.10 -8.53
CA GLN A 112 3.02 -6.67 -8.18
C GLN A 112 3.97 -7.62 -8.90
N ASP A 113 4.48 -7.17 -10.05
CA ASP A 113 5.53 -7.88 -10.77
C ASP A 113 6.81 -7.82 -9.92
N ARG A 114 6.97 -8.77 -9.00
CA ARG A 114 8.21 -8.94 -8.26
C ARG A 114 9.20 -9.70 -9.14
N ALA A 115 9.80 -8.98 -10.08
CA ALA A 115 11.01 -9.40 -10.76
C ALA A 115 12.19 -8.57 -10.22
N TYR A 116 12.79 -9.03 -9.11
CA TYR A 116 14.17 -8.71 -8.77
C TYR A 116 14.78 -9.81 -7.91
#